data_AF-A0A936WYW8-F1
#
_entry.id   AF-A0A936WYW8-F1
#
_cell.length_a   1.000
_cell.length_b   1.000
_cell.length_c   1.000
_cell.angle_alpha   90.00
_cell.angle_beta   90.00
_cell.angle_gamma   90.00
#
_symmetry.space_group_name_H-M   'P 1'
#
loop_
_entity.id
_entity.type
_entity.pdbx_description
1 polymer ?
#
loop_
_entity_poly.entity_id
_entity_poly.type
_entity_poly.pdbx_seq_one_letter_code
_entity_poly.pdbx_strand_id
1 'polypeptide(L)'
;MLLPLFPKGQGIDQLLMEAKQNEAVFKDYEALMKYSEVLKIQPNHITALCKVSELFSLTGKRQATKEKQKEYYAAALKYAKHAYATNPTSADACFVMSVAMGRLAMMASGQEK
;
A
#
# COMPACT_ATOMS: atom_id res chain seq x y z
N MET A 1 4.16 -25.61 -32.27
CA MET A 1 4.57 -24.36 -31.59
C MET A 1 4.11 -24.44 -30.15
N LEU A 2 5.04 -24.65 -29.20
CA LEU A 2 4.74 -24.56 -27.77
C LEU A 2 4.83 -23.08 -27.37
N LEU A 3 3.69 -22.46 -27.07
CA LEU A 3 3.66 -21.13 -26.47
C LEU A 3 4.25 -21.23 -25.06
N PRO A 4 5.28 -20.43 -24.70
CA PRO A 4 5.73 -20.37 -23.32
C PRO A 4 4.64 -19.71 -22.48
N LEU A 5 3.94 -20.52 -21.69
CA LEU A 5 3.18 -20.05 -20.54
C LEU A 5 4.18 -19.47 -19.55
N PHE A 6 4.47 -18.17 -19.65
CA PHE A 6 5.13 -17.46 -18.56
C PHE A 6 4.21 -17.57 -17.34
N PRO A 7 4.61 -18.29 -16.28
CA PRO A 7 3.77 -18.43 -15.12
C PRO A 7 3.68 -17.05 -14.46
N LYS A 8 2.48 -16.44 -14.51
CA LYS A 8 2.22 -15.10 -13.94
C LYS A 8 2.71 -14.95 -12.48
N GLY A 9 2.84 -16.04 -11.74
CA GLY A 9 3.37 -16.07 -10.38
C GLY A 9 4.87 -15.74 -10.28
N GLN A 10 5.70 -16.21 -11.21
CA GLN A 10 7.16 -16.05 -11.14
C GLN A 10 7.59 -14.58 -11.25
N GLY A 11 6.86 -13.77 -12.01
CA GLY A 11 7.07 -12.32 -12.08
C GLY A 11 6.59 -11.59 -10.82
N ILE A 12 5.51 -12.06 -10.18
CA ILE A 12 4.98 -11.43 -8.97
C ILE A 12 5.89 -11.65 -7.78
N ASP A 13 6.42 -12.86 -7.60
CA ASP A 13 7.36 -13.16 -6.53
C ASP A 13 8.64 -12.30 -6.65
N GLN A 14 9.13 -12.10 -7.88
CA GLN A 14 10.25 -11.20 -8.14
C GLN A 14 9.90 -9.74 -7.78
N LEU A 15 8.75 -9.23 -8.21
CA LEU A 15 8.30 -7.87 -7.89
C LEU A 15 8.16 -7.66 -6.37
N LEU A 16 7.60 -8.64 -5.65
CA LEU A 16 7.49 -8.61 -4.20
C LEU A 16 8.86 -8.62 -3.52
N MET A 17 9.81 -9.41 -4.04
CA MET A 17 11.18 -9.46 -3.52
C MET A 17 11.89 -8.11 -3.72
N GLU A 18 11.83 -7.53 -4.91
CA GLU A 18 12.39 -6.20 -5.22
C GLU A 18 11.76 -5.11 -4.36
N ALA A 19 10.43 -5.16 -4.16
CA ALA A 19 9.73 -4.21 -3.29
C ALA A 19 10.23 -4.28 -1.84
N LYS A 20 10.37 -5.49 -1.28
CA LYS A 20 10.90 -5.71 0.07
C LYS A 20 12.34 -5.25 0.22
N GLN A 21 13.19 -5.48 -0.80
CA GLN A 21 14.57 -5.00 -0.80
C GLN A 21 14.61 -3.46 -0.77
N ASN A 22 13.76 -2.80 -1.55
CA ASN A 22 13.65 -1.35 -1.53
C ASN A 22 13.15 -0.82 -0.17
N GLU A 23 12.17 -1.46 0.47
CA GLU A 23 11.76 -1.13 1.84
C GLU A 23 12.94 -1.24 2.83
N ALA A 24 13.74 -2.29 2.73
CA ALA A 24 14.88 -2.54 3.62
C ALA A 24 15.97 -1.46 3.53
N VAL A 25 16.05 -0.75 2.41
CA VAL A 25 16.97 0.38 2.20
C VAL A 25 16.26 1.75 2.17
N PHE A 26 15.05 1.83 2.74
CA PHE A 26 14.25 3.05 2.88
C PHE A 26 13.88 3.75 1.56
N LYS A 27 13.86 3.00 0.46
CA LYS A 27 13.41 3.45 -0.86
C LYS A 27 11.89 3.27 -0.99
N ASP A 28 11.17 4.05 -0.19
CA ASP A 28 9.70 3.93 -0.04
C ASP A 28 8.96 4.10 -1.37
N TYR A 29 9.45 5.00 -2.24
CA TYR A 29 8.82 5.28 -3.53
C TYR A 29 9.02 4.12 -4.52
N GLU A 30 10.24 3.58 -4.62
CA GLU A 30 10.55 2.43 -5.46
C GLU A 30 9.81 1.17 -4.98
N ALA A 31 9.71 0.97 -3.67
CA ALA A 31 8.88 -0.09 -3.09
C ALA A 31 7.41 0.07 -3.48
N LEU A 32 6.86 1.29 -3.36
CA LEU A 32 5.47 1.60 -3.71
C LEU A 32 5.18 1.28 -5.18
N MET A 33 6.10 1.64 -6.09
CA MET A 33 5.96 1.34 -7.52
C MET A 33 5.89 -0.16 -7.76
N LYS A 34 6.80 -0.94 -7.15
CA LYS A 34 6.85 -2.40 -7.32
C LYS A 34 5.61 -3.10 -6.76
N TYR A 35 5.15 -2.72 -5.57
CA TYR A 35 3.88 -3.26 -5.06
C TYR A 35 2.68 -2.84 -5.92
N SER A 36 2.69 -1.63 -6.47
CA SER A 36 1.64 -1.18 -7.40
C SER A 36 1.64 -1.98 -8.70
N GLU A 37 2.81 -2.41 -9.20
CA GLU A 37 2.90 -3.33 -10.34
C GLU A 37 2.30 -4.69 -10.01
N VAL A 38 2.54 -5.22 -8.81
CA VAL A 38 1.86 -6.45 -8.34
C VAL A 38 0.34 -6.27 -8.38
N LEU A 39 -0.19 -5.13 -7.92
CA LEU A 39 -1.64 -4.86 -7.94
C LEU A 39 -2.22 -4.68 -9.34
N LYS A 40 -1.42 -4.30 -10.34
CA LYS A 40 -1.87 -4.29 -11.74
C LYS A 40 -2.07 -5.71 -12.28
N ILE A 41 -1.28 -6.68 -11.80
CA ILE A 41 -1.34 -8.08 -12.23
C ILE A 41 -2.34 -8.87 -11.39
N GLN A 42 -2.34 -8.66 -10.08
CA GLN A 42 -3.24 -9.25 -9.09
C GLN A 42 -3.84 -8.16 -8.19
N PRO A 43 -4.98 -7.57 -8.58
CA PRO A 43 -5.63 -6.47 -7.85
C PRO A 43 -6.03 -6.81 -6.41
N ASN A 44 -6.21 -8.10 -6.11
CA ASN A 44 -6.63 -8.60 -4.81
C ASN A 44 -5.45 -9.22 -4.01
N HIS A 45 -4.21 -8.93 -4.38
CA HIS A 45 -3.06 -9.45 -3.65
C HIS A 45 -2.93 -8.77 -2.28
N ILE A 46 -3.37 -9.45 -1.22
CA ILE A 46 -3.46 -8.91 0.15
C ILE A 46 -2.17 -8.22 0.60
N THR A 47 -1.02 -8.89 0.47
CA THR A 47 0.25 -8.31 0.94
C THR A 47 0.58 -6.99 0.23
N ALA A 48 0.34 -6.90 -1.08
CA ALA A 48 0.63 -5.71 -1.86
C ALA A 48 -0.36 -4.58 -1.51
N LEU A 49 -1.64 -4.89 -1.30
CA LEU A 49 -2.64 -3.90 -0.83
C LEU A 49 -2.24 -3.33 0.54
N CYS A 50 -1.88 -4.20 1.49
CA CYS A 50 -1.44 -3.78 2.82
C CYS A 50 -0.18 -2.92 2.74
N LYS A 51 0.82 -3.35 1.96
CA LYS A 51 2.08 -2.63 1.81
C LYS A 51 1.94 -1.28 1.12
N VAL A 52 1.12 -1.19 0.09
CA VAL A 52 0.80 0.08 -0.56
C VAL A 52 0.12 1.03 0.43
N SER A 53 -0.84 0.55 1.23
CA SER A 53 -1.47 1.35 2.27
C SER A 53 -0.47 1.87 3.31
N GLU A 54 0.43 1.00 3.79
CA GLU A 54 1.48 1.35 4.73
C GLU A 54 2.41 2.42 4.16
N LEU A 55 2.90 2.24 2.92
CA LEU A 55 3.80 3.17 2.26
C LEU A 55 3.14 4.53 1.97
N PHE A 56 1.88 4.58 1.54
CA PHE A 56 1.13 5.83 1.41
C PHE A 56 0.99 6.54 2.76
N SER A 57 0.77 5.78 3.84
CA SER A 57 0.76 6.34 5.18
C SER A 57 2.14 6.95 5.50
N LEU A 58 3.23 6.19 5.39
CA LEU A 58 4.58 6.64 5.71
C LEU A 58 5.00 7.88 4.91
N THR A 59 4.84 7.84 3.59
CA THR A 59 5.18 8.95 2.69
C THR A 59 4.25 10.14 2.86
N GLY A 60 2.99 9.90 3.24
CA GLY A 60 2.03 10.95 3.59
C GLY A 60 2.54 11.84 4.72
N LYS A 61 3.16 11.27 5.76
CA LYS A 61 3.74 12.06 6.88
C LYS A 61 4.84 13.03 6.44
N ARG A 62 5.52 12.73 5.33
CA ARG A 62 6.65 13.52 4.80
C ARG A 62 6.21 14.57 3.77
N GLN A 63 4.91 14.67 3.45
CA GLN A 63 4.42 15.65 2.49
C GLN A 63 4.45 17.08 3.05
N ALA A 64 4.76 18.03 2.17
CA ALA A 64 5.00 19.43 2.51
C ALA A 64 3.75 20.19 2.98
N THR A 65 2.56 19.83 2.49
CA THR A 65 1.30 20.53 2.80
C THR A 65 0.29 19.57 3.42
N LYS A 66 -0.55 20.08 4.31
CA LYS A 66 -1.64 19.29 4.91
C LYS A 66 -2.57 18.71 3.85
N GLU A 67 -2.82 19.41 2.75
CA GLU A 67 -3.64 18.89 1.64
C GLU A 67 -3.02 17.63 1.04
N LYS A 68 -1.73 17.65 0.71
CA LYS A 68 -1.01 16.48 0.20
C LYS A 68 -0.96 15.36 1.24
N GLN A 69 -0.74 15.67 2.52
CA GLN A 69 -0.80 14.66 3.59
C GLN A 69 -2.17 13.95 3.60
N LYS A 70 -3.26 14.72 3.47
CA LYS A 70 -4.63 14.20 3.45
C LYS A 70 -4.88 13.30 2.23
N GLU A 71 -4.43 13.70 1.05
CA GLU A 71 -4.53 12.89 -0.17
C GLU A 71 -3.82 11.54 -0.01
N TYR A 72 -2.61 11.55 0.53
CA TYR A 72 -1.84 10.33 0.77
C TYR A 72 -2.52 9.42 1.79
N TYR A 73 -3.04 9.97 2.89
CA TYR A 73 -3.76 9.15 3.89
C TYR A 73 -5.11 8.65 3.36
N ALA A 74 -5.79 9.42 2.50
CA ALA A 74 -6.99 8.95 1.81
C ALA A 74 -6.68 7.80 0.85
N ALA A 75 -5.58 7.88 0.11
CA ALA A 75 -5.09 6.78 -0.71
C ALA A 75 -4.76 5.55 0.14
N ALA A 76 -4.05 5.72 1.26
CA ALA A 76 -3.78 4.64 2.20
C ALA A 76 -5.07 3.94 2.67
N LEU A 77 -6.05 4.73 3.14
CA LEU A 77 -7.33 4.18 3.60
C LEU A 77 -8.07 3.41 2.49
N LYS A 78 -8.01 3.89 1.24
CA LYS A 78 -8.62 3.19 0.10
C LYS A 78 -8.03 1.79 -0.08
N TYR A 79 -6.69 1.67 -0.09
CA TYR A 79 -6.03 0.37 -0.23
C TYR A 79 -6.25 -0.52 0.99
N ALA A 80 -6.26 0.04 2.20
CA ALA A 80 -6.57 -0.70 3.42
C ALA A 80 -7.99 -1.28 3.41
N LYS A 81 -8.98 -0.49 2.99
CA LYS A 81 -10.37 -0.96 2.84
C LYS A 81 -10.47 -2.08 1.81
N HIS A 82 -9.71 -2.00 0.71
CA HIS A 82 -9.66 -3.07 -0.28
C HIS A 82 -9.00 -4.34 0.28
N ALA A 83 -7.90 -4.20 1.02
CA ALA A 83 -7.26 -5.33 1.71
C ALA A 83 -8.23 -6.01 2.68
N TYR A 84 -8.94 -5.22 3.50
CA TYR A 84 -9.93 -5.72 4.44
C TYR A 84 -11.11 -6.40 3.74
N ALA A 85 -11.64 -5.82 2.67
CA ALA A 85 -12.71 -6.44 1.89
C ALA A 85 -12.29 -7.76 1.24
N THR A 86 -11.01 -7.89 0.90
CA THR A 86 -10.47 -9.12 0.30
C THR A 86 -10.20 -10.20 1.37
N ASN A 87 -9.73 -9.81 2.55
CA ASN A 87 -9.54 -10.73 3.68
C ASN A 87 -9.78 -10.00 5.03
N PRO A 88 -11.02 -10.05 5.57
CA PRO A 88 -11.38 -9.38 6.81
C PRO A 88 -10.71 -9.95 8.07
N THR A 89 -10.19 -11.19 7.99
CA THR A 89 -9.50 -11.84 9.11
C THR A 89 -7.98 -11.59 9.07
N SER A 90 -7.48 -10.86 8.07
CA SER A 90 -6.06 -10.51 7.98
C SER A 90 -5.71 -9.47 9.04
N ALA A 91 -4.81 -9.84 9.96
CA ALA A 91 -4.27 -8.93 10.96
C ALA A 91 -3.61 -7.71 10.29
N ASP A 92 -2.86 -7.91 9.21
CA ASP A 92 -2.22 -6.83 8.46
C ASP A 92 -3.24 -5.86 7.86
N ALA A 93 -4.33 -6.37 7.26
CA ALA A 93 -5.37 -5.53 6.68
C ALA A 93 -6.07 -4.66 7.74
N CYS A 94 -6.42 -5.27 8.88
CA CYS A 94 -6.98 -4.56 10.03
C CYS A 94 -6.01 -3.52 10.60
N PHE A 95 -4.72 -3.87 10.71
CA PHE A 95 -3.67 -2.98 11.19
C PHE A 95 -3.54 -1.75 10.28
N VAL A 96 -3.32 -1.92 8.97
CA VAL A 96 -3.12 -0.80 8.05
C VAL A 96 -4.37 0.07 7.92
N MET A 97 -5.57 -0.51 8.03
CA MET A 97 -6.84 0.23 8.08
C MET A 97 -6.92 1.11 9.31
N SER A 98 -6.58 0.57 10.48
CA SER A 98 -6.56 1.31 11.75
C SER A 98 -5.55 2.47 11.70
N VAL A 99 -4.35 2.22 11.16
CA VAL A 99 -3.32 3.26 10.96
C VAL A 99 -3.81 4.37 10.05
N ALA A 100 -4.39 4.03 8.89
CA ALA A 100 -4.87 5.03 7.93
C ALA A 100 -6.03 5.86 8.49
N MET A 101 -6.98 5.23 9.17
CA MET A 101 -8.09 5.90 9.86
C MET A 101 -7.58 6.84 10.96
N GLY A 102 -6.67 6.37 11.81
CA GLY A 102 -6.11 7.19 12.89
C GLY A 102 -5.38 8.43 12.37
N ARG A 103 -4.64 8.30 11.26
CA ARG A 103 -3.96 9.44 10.62
C ARG A 103 -4.95 10.47 10.07
N LEU A 104 -6.01 10.02 9.41
CA LEU A 104 -7.06 10.92 8.92
C LEU A 104 -7.82 11.61 10.06
N ALA A 105 -8.11 10.89 11.14
CA ALA A 105 -8.77 11.46 12.32
C ALA A 105 -7.91 12.55 12.98
N MET A 106 -6.62 12.29 13.20
CA MET A 106 -5.69 13.29 13.76
C MET A 106 -5.60 14.56 12.89
N MET A 107 -5.69 14.40 11.57
CA MET A 107 -5.72 15.56 10.67
C MET A 107 -7.03 16.35 10.78
N ALA A 108 -8.17 15.66 10.86
CA ALA A 108 -9.49 16.31 10.95
C ALA A 108 -9.64 17.08 12.27
N SER A 109 -9.26 16.49 13.40
CA SER A 109 -9.29 17.15 14.72
C SER A 109 -8.34 18.35 14.81
N GLY A 110 -7.30 18.40 13.97
CA GLY A 110 -6.39 19.54 13.86
C GLY A 110 -6.89 20.68 12.97
N GLN A 111 -8.06 20.55 12.34
CA GLN A 111 -8.71 21.58 11.51
C GLN A 111 -9.83 22.34 12.25
N GLU A 112 -10.22 21.89 13.46
CA GLU A 112 -11.20 22.58 14.31
C GLU A 112 -10.56 23.70 15.12
N LYS A 113 -10.09 24.78 14.47
CA LYS A 113 -9.75 26.06 15.12
C LYS A 113 -9.96 27.23 14.17
#